data_AF-A0A8C2BF94-F1
#
_entry.id   AF-A0A8C2BF94-F1
#
_cell.length_a   1.000
_cell.length_b   1.000
_cell.length_c   1.000
_cell.angle_alpha   90.00
_cell.angle_beta   90.00
_cell.angle_gamma   90.00
#
_symmetry.space_group_name_H-M   'P 1'
#
loop_
_entity.id
_entity.type
_entity.pdbx_description
1 polymer ?
#
loop_
_entity_poly.entity_id
_entity_poly.type
_entity_poly.pdbx_seq_one_letter_code
_entity_poly.pdbx_strand_id
1 'polypeptide(L)'
;MSSTAMKKKVLLMGKSGSGKTSMRSIIFANYIARDTRRLGATIDVEHSHVRFLGNLVLNLWDCGGQDTFMENYFTSQRDNIFLRTIVFLCSAQH
;
A
#
# COMPACT_ATOMS: atom_id res chain seq x y z
N MET A 1 8.20 26.66 -16.37
CA MET A 1 6.92 26.15 -15.83
C MET A 1 7.22 24.95 -14.95
N SER A 2 6.99 25.05 -13.64
CA SER A 2 7.15 23.89 -12.73
C SER A 2 6.12 22.84 -13.15
N SER A 3 6.56 21.72 -13.73
CA SER A 3 5.66 20.60 -14.01
C SER A 3 5.07 20.14 -12.67
N THR A 4 3.79 20.38 -12.45
CA THR A 4 3.08 19.90 -11.27
C THR A 4 3.20 18.39 -11.24
N ALA A 5 3.79 17.87 -10.17
CA ALA A 5 3.98 16.43 -10.03
C ALA A 5 2.60 15.74 -10.03
N MET A 6 2.38 14.80 -10.94
CA MET A 6 1.14 14.05 -11.01
C MET A 6 1.05 13.15 -9.77
N LYS A 7 0.07 13.38 -8.90
CA LYS A 7 -0.15 12.55 -7.71
C LYS A 7 -1.15 11.44 -8.04
N LYS A 8 -0.80 10.19 -7.75
CA LYS A 8 -1.68 9.03 -7.90
C LYS A 8 -1.74 8.26 -6.59
N LYS A 9 -2.96 7.97 -6.13
CA LYS A 9 -3.19 7.10 -4.98
C LYS A 9 -3.19 5.64 -5.43
N VAL A 10 -2.39 4.82 -4.76
CA VAL A 10 -2.27 3.39 -5.02
C VAL A 10 -2.58 2.64 -3.74
N LEU A 11 -3.55 1.74 -3.78
CA LEU A 11 -3.95 0.91 -2.63
C LEU A 11 -3.34 -0.48 -2.77
N LEU A 12 -2.59 -0.89 -1.74
CA LEU A 12 -2.15 -2.27 -1.55
C LEU A 12 -3.10 -2.91 -0.55
N MET A 13 -4.00 -3.77 -1.03
CA MET A 13 -5.00 -4.43 -0.21
C MET A 13 -5.03 -5.93 -0.50
N GLY A 14 -5.32 -6.72 0.54
CA GLY A 14 -5.29 -8.19 0.52
C GLY A 14 -5.14 -8.75 1.93
N LYS A 15 -5.45 -10.05 2.11
CA LYS A 15 -5.45 -10.73 3.42
C LYS A 15 -4.11 -10.61 4.15
N SER A 16 -4.14 -10.66 5.49
CA SER A 16 -2.93 -10.68 6.31
C SER A 16 -1.98 -11.81 5.85
N GLY A 17 -0.69 -11.53 5.84
CA GLY A 17 0.33 -12.47 5.34
C GLY A 17 0.51 -12.51 3.81
N SER A 18 -0.31 -11.80 3.02
CA SER A 18 -0.20 -11.84 1.54
C SER A 18 1.03 -11.12 0.93
N GLY A 19 1.95 -10.62 1.76
CA GLY A 19 3.19 -10.00 1.29
C GLY A 19 3.08 -8.56 0.75
N LYS A 20 1.99 -7.82 1.04
CA LYS A 20 1.80 -6.41 0.63
C LYS A 20 2.98 -5.51 1.01
N THR A 21 3.31 -5.51 2.30
CA THR A 21 4.40 -4.70 2.87
C THR A 21 5.76 -5.15 2.38
N SER A 22 5.94 -6.46 2.16
CA SER A 22 7.13 -7.02 1.54
C SER A 22 7.33 -6.49 0.12
N MET A 23 6.27 -6.51 -0.71
CA MET A 23 6.29 -5.96 -2.06
C MET A 23 6.61 -4.46 -2.06
N ARG A 24 5.93 -3.68 -1.21
CA ARG A 24 6.18 -2.24 -1.05
C ARG A 24 7.64 -1.98 -0.71
N SER A 25 8.20 -2.72 0.24
CA SER A 25 9.55 -2.51 0.76
C SER A 25 10.63 -2.89 -0.26
N ILE A 26 10.41 -3.97 -1.02
CA ILE A 26 11.34 -4.40 -2.08
C ILE A 26 11.36 -3.39 -3.23
N ILE A 27 10.18 -2.99 -3.72
CA ILE A 27 10.07 -2.13 -4.91
C ILE A 27 10.44 -0.68 -4.59
N PHE A 28 10.08 -0.18 -3.41
CA PHE A 28 10.12 1.26 -3.12
C PHE A 28 10.99 1.67 -1.93
N ALA A 29 11.55 0.74 -1.17
CA ALA A 29 12.39 1.04 0.01
C ALA A 29 13.75 0.31 0.01
N ASN A 30 14.15 -0.30 -1.12
CA ASN A 30 15.42 -1.01 -1.30
C ASN A 30 15.65 -2.17 -0.31
N TYR A 31 14.58 -2.81 0.16
CA TYR A 31 14.72 -4.02 0.97
C TYR A 31 15.15 -5.19 0.09
N ILE A 32 16.10 -5.99 0.57
CA ILE A 32 16.32 -7.32 0.01
C ILE A 32 15.22 -8.28 0.49
N ALA A 33 14.85 -9.25 -0.35
CA ALA A 33 13.76 -10.18 -0.03
C ALA A 33 13.92 -10.88 1.34
N ARG A 34 15.16 -11.18 1.74
CA ARG A 34 15.47 -11.79 3.05
C ARG A 34 15.03 -10.93 4.23
N ASP A 35 15.14 -9.61 4.14
CA ASP A 35 14.83 -8.68 5.23
C ASP A 35 13.34 -8.54 5.47
N THR A 36 12.52 -8.87 4.47
CA THR A 36 11.05 -8.82 4.59
C THR A 36 10.50 -9.75 5.66
N ARG A 37 11.26 -10.78 6.08
CA ARG A 37 10.90 -11.68 7.19
C ARG A 37 10.81 -10.98 8.55
N ARG A 38 11.43 -9.79 8.67
CA ARG A 38 11.44 -8.98 9.90
C ARG A 38 10.28 -7.97 9.93
N LEU A 39 9.52 -7.85 8.85
CA LEU A 39 8.38 -6.95 8.78
C LEU A 39 7.24 -7.51 9.64
N GLY A 40 6.75 -6.67 10.55
CA GLY A 40 5.58 -6.97 11.36
C GLY A 40 4.28 -6.89 10.56
N ALA A 41 3.17 -7.26 11.19
CA ALA A 41 1.86 -7.03 10.62
C ALA A 41 1.58 -5.52 10.54
N THR A 42 1.12 -5.04 9.39
CA THR A 42 0.67 -3.66 9.23
C THR A 42 -0.56 -3.43 10.10
N ILE A 43 -0.49 -2.38 10.93
CA ILE A 43 -1.59 -1.92 11.77
C ILE A 43 -2.30 -0.83 11.00
N ASP A 44 -3.60 -0.99 10.82
CA ASP A 44 -4.42 -0.07 10.03
C ASP A 44 -3.78 0.26 8.66
N VAL A 45 -3.70 1.53 8.26
CA VAL A 45 -3.12 1.95 6.97
C VAL A 45 -1.74 2.58 7.18
N GLU A 46 -0.72 2.03 6.51
CA GLU A 46 0.59 2.67 6.42
C GLU A 46 0.69 3.47 5.12
N HIS A 47 1.06 4.75 5.24
CA HIS A 47 1.21 5.67 4.11
C HIS A 47 2.66 5.82 3.69
N SER A 48 2.92 5.78 2.39
CA SER A 48 4.24 6.10 1.84
C SER A 48 4.13 6.98 0.59
N HIS A 49 4.97 8.00 0.52
CA HIS A 49 5.06 8.89 -0.65
C HIS A 49 6.34 8.58 -1.42
N VAL A 50 6.18 8.09 -2.65
CA VAL A 50 7.31 7.67 -3.48
C VAL A 50 7.31 8.44 -4.77
N ARG A 51 8.45 9.08 -5.08
CA ARG A 51 8.68 9.69 -6.39
C ARG A 51 9.05 8.59 -7.38
N PHE A 52 8.26 8.44 -8.43
CA PHE A 52 8.45 7.44 -9.47
C PHE A 52 8.59 8.17 -10.81
N LEU A 53 9.50 7.73 -11.69
CA LEU A 53 9.68 8.28 -13.04
C LEU A 53 9.73 9.82 -13.11
N GLY A 54 10.45 10.45 -12.18
CA GLY A 54 10.67 11.90 -12.14
C GLY A 54 9.50 12.71 -11.57
N ASN A 55 8.43 12.92 -12.36
CA ASN A 55 7.32 13.81 -12.01
C ASN A 55 6.07 13.11 -11.46
N LEU A 56 6.04 11.77 -11.41
CA LEU A 56 4.93 11.02 -10.81
C LEU A 56 5.21 10.82 -9.31
N VAL A 57 4.22 11.10 -8.47
CA VAL A 57 4.27 10.82 -7.03
C VAL A 57 3.18 9.80 -6.74
N LEU A 58 3.60 8.64 -6.27
CA LEU A 58 2.71 7.58 -5.80
C LEU A 58 2.47 7.76 -4.31
N ASN A 59 1.20 7.88 -3.93
CA ASN A 59 0.75 7.81 -2.55
C ASN A 59 0.32 6.37 -2.32
N LEU A 60 1.24 5.56 -1.81
CA LEU A 60 1.01 4.16 -1.48
C LEU A 60 0.26 4.06 -0.16
N TRP A 61 -0.83 3.30 -0.16
CA TRP A 61 -1.67 3.01 1.00
C TRP A 61 -1.58 1.51 1.23
N ASP A 62 -0.74 1.09 2.16
CA ASP A 62 -0.59 -0.32 2.53
C ASP A 62 -1.56 -0.63 3.67
N CYS A 63 -2.64 -1.34 3.34
CA CYS A 63 -3.70 -1.66 4.28
C CYS A 63 -3.38 -2.95 5.04
N GLY A 64 -3.51 -2.90 6.36
CA GLY A 64 -3.50 -4.06 7.24
C GLY A 64 -4.55 -5.07 6.80
N GLY A 65 -4.12 -6.30 6.51
CA GLY A 65 -5.00 -7.35 6.00
C GLY A 65 -5.74 -8.15 7.07
N GLN A 66 -5.75 -7.69 8.32
CA GLN A 66 -6.42 -8.36 9.44
C GLN A 66 -7.92 -8.09 9.36
N ASP A 67 -8.76 -9.07 9.69
CA ASP A 67 -10.21 -9.00 9.44
C ASP A 67 -10.85 -7.76 10.07
N THR A 68 -10.47 -7.42 11.32
CA THR A 68 -10.94 -6.22 12.02
C THR A 68 -10.65 -4.91 11.27
N PHE A 69 -9.49 -4.81 10.62
CA PHE A 69 -9.15 -3.62 9.83
C PHE A 69 -9.89 -3.62 8.49
N MET A 70 -9.98 -4.78 7.84
CA MET A 70 -10.70 -4.94 6.58
C MET A 70 -12.18 -4.55 6.71
N GLU A 71 -12.85 -4.96 7.78
CA GLU A 71 -14.23 -4.57 8.08
C GLU A 71 -14.38 -3.05 8.19
N ASN A 72 -13.47 -2.38 8.91
CA ASN A 72 -13.47 -0.92 9.04
C ASN A 72 -13.25 -0.22 7.70
N TYR A 73 -12.43 -0.78 6.80
CA TYR A 73 -12.23 -0.22 5.47
C TYR A 73 -13.49 -0.27 4.61
N PHE A 74 -14.29 -1.32 4.71
CA PHE A 74 -15.52 -1.43 3.92
C PHE A 74 -16.71 -0.69 4.54
N THR A 75 -16.65 -0.36 5.82
CA THR A 75 -17.73 0.29 6.57
C THR A 75 -17.40 1.75 6.87
N SER A 76 -16.74 2.04 8.00
CA SER A 76 -16.52 3.40 8.51
C SER A 76 -15.56 4.23 7.67
N GLN A 77 -14.57 3.61 7.00
CA GLN A 77 -13.54 4.33 6.25
C GLN A 77 -13.65 4.19 4.73
N ARG A 78 -14.77 3.66 4.23
CA ARG A 78 -14.94 3.32 2.81
C ARG A 78 -14.57 4.43 1.85
N ASP A 79 -15.10 5.62 2.07
CA ASP A 79 -14.84 6.76 1.19
C ASP A 79 -13.38 7.20 1.26
N ASN A 80 -12.80 7.21 2.45
CA ASN A 80 -11.41 7.56 2.66
C ASN A 80 -10.46 6.59 1.94
N ILE A 81 -10.76 5.29 1.98
CA ILE A 81 -9.92 4.22 1.40
C ILE A 81 -10.09 4.14 -0.12
N PHE A 82 -11.32 4.11 -0.63
CA PHE A 82 -11.58 3.73 -2.02
C PHE A 82 -11.73 4.91 -2.99
N LEU A 83 -11.98 6.14 -2.52
CA LEU A 83 -12.09 7.28 -3.43
C LEU A 83 -10.75 7.61 -4.11
N ARG A 84 -10.80 7.78 -5.44
CA ARG A 84 -9.71 8.24 -6.31
C ARG A 84 -8.47 7.33 -6.28
N THR A 85 -8.66 6.04 -6.02
CA THR A 85 -7.57 5.08 -5.89
C THR A 85 -7.43 4.19 -7.13
N ILE A 86 -6.20 3.95 -7.58
CA ILE A 86 -5.86 2.83 -8.44
C ILE A 86 -5.53 1.65 -7.53
N VAL A 87 -6.25 0.53 -7.67
CA VAL A 87 -6.14 -0.62 -6.77
C VAL A 87 -5.10 -1.60 -7.29
N PHE A 88 -4.16 -1.99 -6.44
CA PHE A 88 -3.28 -3.14 -6.66
C PHE A 88 -3.65 -4.23 -5.65
N LEU A 89 -4.35 -5.26 -6.12
CA LEU A 89 -4.74 -6.42 -5.29
C LEU A 89 -3.53 -7.35 -5.16
N CYS A 90 -3.06 -7.55 -3.92
CA CYS A 90 -2.06 -8.57 -3.61
C CYS A 90 -2.76 -9.87 -3.18
N SER A 91 -2.94 -10.78 -4.12
CA SER A 91 -3.24 -12.18 -3.84
C SER A 91 -1.93 -12.94 -3.69
N ALA A 92 -1.55 -13.28 -2.47
CA ALA A 92 -0.61 -14.38 -2.25
C ALA A 92 -1.35 -15.44 -1.44
N GLN A 93 -1.48 -16.60 -2.05
CA GLN A 93 -2.17 -17.77 -1.55
C GLN A 93 -1.12 -18.83 -1.23
N HIS A 94 -1.33 -19.54 -0.13
CA HIS A 94 -1.38 -20.99 -0.15
C HIS A 94 -2.79 -21.40 0.24
#